data_AF-A0A6M0GE62-F1
#
_entry.id   AF-A0A6M0GE62-F1
#
_cell.length_a   1.000
_cell.length_b   1.000
_cell.length_c   1.000
_cell.angle_alpha   90.00
_cell.angle_beta   90.00
_cell.angle_gamma   90.00
#
_symmetry.space_group_name_H-M   'P 1'
#
loop_
_entity.id
_entity.type
_entity.pdbx_description
1 polymer ?
#
loop_
_entity_poly.entity_id
_entity_poly.type
_entity_poly.pdbx_seq_one_letter_code
_entity_poly.pdbx_strand_id
1 'polypeptide(L)'
;MGKYRTGFSTNSEPLLFKTIITPSKKSVKGHVRKISSIITKHNAAPQAALIYRLNPVIRGWCNYFSTVASQKTFNKLSHITFNQLWAWAKRRCKKRSNARKYWREIDGKKWAFATPDGLKLAEHPQTTITRHIKVRGNKSPYDGDWVYWSQRLRNYPQTPKTLSQLLKKQKGKCSHCGLYFTSNSLVEIHHLDANRQNNKRTNLTAIHRHCHDILHAMWESKEWDMRSDDSYQPIP
;
A
#
# COMPACT_ATOMS: atom_id res chain seq x y z
N MET A 1 34.80 -8.28 0.46
CA MET A 1 34.23 -7.55 -0.71
C MET A 1 35.40 -6.91 -1.44
N GLY A 2 35.59 -7.17 -2.74
CA GLY A 2 36.74 -6.64 -3.49
C GLY A 2 36.54 -5.20 -3.97
N LYS A 3 37.65 -4.51 -4.30
CA LYS A 3 37.72 -3.11 -4.78
C LYS A 3 36.72 -2.78 -5.92
N TYR A 4 36.26 -3.78 -6.67
CA TYR A 4 35.42 -3.63 -7.87
C TYR A 4 33.90 -3.72 -7.63
N ARG A 5 33.41 -3.84 -6.39
CA ARG A 5 31.96 -4.01 -6.09
C ARG A 5 31.44 -3.13 -4.93
N THR A 6 31.94 -1.90 -4.80
CA THR A 6 31.53 -0.96 -3.74
C THR A 6 30.89 0.30 -4.31
N GLY A 7 30.05 0.97 -3.52
CA GLY A 7 29.59 2.33 -3.83
C GLY A 7 30.71 3.35 -3.60
N PHE A 8 30.57 4.54 -4.17
CA PHE A 8 31.49 5.66 -3.97
C PHE A 8 30.84 6.76 -3.12
N SER A 9 31.66 7.46 -2.33
CA SER A 9 31.26 8.65 -1.59
C SER A 9 31.09 9.86 -2.52
N THR A 10 30.62 10.99 -1.99
CA THR A 10 30.53 12.26 -2.74
C THR A 10 31.89 12.70 -3.29
N ASN A 11 32.99 12.30 -2.64
CA ASN A 11 34.36 12.62 -3.04
C ASN A 11 34.98 11.54 -3.95
N SER A 12 34.18 10.63 -4.52
CA SER A 12 34.63 9.51 -5.34
C SER A 12 35.52 8.48 -4.63
N GLU A 13 35.50 8.46 -3.29
CA GLU A 13 36.20 7.45 -2.49
C GLU A 13 35.36 6.17 -2.36
N PRO A 14 35.94 4.97 -2.49
CA PRO A 14 35.22 3.72 -2.36
C PRO A 14 34.72 3.52 -0.92
N LEU A 15 33.40 3.38 -0.74
CA LEU A 15 32.76 3.24 0.57
C LEU A 15 33.08 1.93 1.32
N LEU A 16 33.82 0.99 0.71
CA LEU A 16 34.12 -0.37 1.20
C LEU A 16 32.90 -1.26 1.59
N PHE A 17 31.70 -0.70 1.69
CA PHE A 17 30.45 -1.39 1.98
C PHE A 17 29.33 -1.00 1.00
N LYS A 18 28.32 -1.87 0.90
CA LYS A 18 27.11 -1.64 0.11
C LYS A 18 25.88 -1.77 1.01
N THR A 19 25.13 -0.68 1.16
CA THR A 19 23.89 -0.69 1.94
C THR A 19 22.78 -1.40 1.17
N ILE A 20 22.39 -2.59 1.62
CA ILE A 20 21.26 -3.34 1.07
C ILE A 20 20.18 -3.47 2.15
N ILE A 21 19.14 -2.66 2.02
CA ILE A 21 17.99 -2.71 2.92
C ILE A 21 17.14 -3.93 2.56
N THR A 22 16.94 -4.82 3.53
CA THR A 22 16.14 -6.05 3.39
C THR A 22 15.17 -6.19 4.57
N PRO A 23 14.08 -6.97 4.43
CA PRO A 23 13.20 -7.26 5.56
C PRO A 23 13.97 -7.94 6.70
N SER A 24 13.77 -7.47 7.94
CA SER A 24 14.47 -8.02 9.11
C SER A 24 14.06 -9.47 9.41
N LYS A 25 14.98 -10.28 9.97
CA LYS A 25 14.69 -11.67 10.36
C LYS A 25 13.49 -11.77 11.30
N LYS A 26 13.36 -10.81 12.24
CA LYS A 26 12.24 -10.72 13.18
C LYS A 26 10.90 -10.52 12.45
N SER A 27 10.83 -9.59 11.50
CA SER A 27 9.62 -9.33 10.72
C SER A 27 9.21 -10.53 9.86
N VAL A 28 10.19 -11.16 9.19
CA VAL A 28 9.97 -12.38 8.40
C VAL A 28 9.40 -13.52 9.27
N LYS A 29 10.00 -13.76 10.44
CA LYS A 29 9.52 -14.79 11.38
C LYS A 29 8.10 -14.48 11.89
N GLY A 30 7.81 -13.21 12.17
CA GLY A 30 6.47 -12.76 12.56
C GLY A 30 5.42 -13.07 11.49
N HIS A 31 5.73 -12.78 10.22
CA HIS A 31 4.83 -13.09 9.09
C HIS A 31 4.60 -14.59 8.92
N VAL A 32 5.66 -15.39 8.97
CA VAL A 32 5.55 -16.87 8.89
C VAL A 32 4.66 -17.42 10.01
N ARG A 33 4.82 -16.92 11.25
CA ARG A 33 3.97 -17.31 12.38
C ARG A 33 2.52 -16.90 12.17
N LYS A 34 2.28 -15.70 11.64
CA LYS A 34 0.92 -15.21 11.33
C LYS A 34 0.23 -16.10 10.30
N ILE A 35 0.91 -16.42 9.18
CA ILE A 35 0.40 -17.35 8.16
C ILE A 35 0.14 -18.73 8.79
N SER A 36 1.09 -19.26 9.55
CA SER A 36 0.94 -20.55 10.22
C SER A 36 -0.27 -20.58 11.15
N SER A 37 -0.48 -19.53 11.94
CA SER A 37 -1.62 -19.41 12.84
C SER A 37 -2.95 -19.43 12.08
N ILE A 38 -3.04 -18.71 10.95
CA ILE A 38 -4.23 -18.69 10.10
C ILE A 38 -4.50 -20.10 9.54
N ILE A 39 -3.48 -20.77 9.00
CA ILE A 39 -3.61 -22.13 8.46
C ILE A 39 -4.06 -23.12 9.54
N THR A 40 -3.49 -23.05 10.74
CA THR A 40 -3.86 -23.93 11.85
C THR A 40 -5.30 -23.70 12.31
N LYS A 41 -5.72 -22.43 12.46
CA LYS A 41 -7.10 -22.07 12.83
C LYS A 41 -8.13 -22.49 11.78
N HIS A 42 -7.72 -22.61 10.52
CA HIS A 42 -8.57 -22.99 9.38
C HIS A 42 -8.25 -24.42 8.89
N ASN A 43 -7.85 -25.33 9.79
CA ASN A 43 -7.52 -26.72 9.45
C ASN A 43 -8.71 -27.49 8.83
N ALA A 44 -9.92 -27.26 9.32
CA ALA A 44 -11.16 -27.88 8.86
C ALA A 44 -11.90 -27.04 7.80
N ALA A 45 -11.53 -25.77 7.61
CA ALA A 45 -12.23 -24.85 6.72
C ALA A 45 -12.12 -25.25 5.23
N PRO A 46 -13.08 -24.84 4.39
CA PRO A 46 -12.96 -24.96 2.93
C PRO A 46 -11.73 -24.21 2.40
N GLN A 47 -11.20 -24.67 1.26
CA GLN A 47 -10.04 -24.05 0.61
C GLN A 47 -10.27 -22.56 0.32
N ALA A 48 -11.48 -22.20 -0.16
CA ALA A 48 -11.85 -20.82 -0.45
C ALA A 48 -11.69 -19.92 0.79
N ALA A 49 -12.24 -20.34 1.93
CA ALA A 49 -12.16 -19.58 3.18
C ALA A 49 -10.71 -19.35 3.62
N LEU A 50 -9.85 -20.36 3.48
CA LEU A 50 -8.43 -20.23 3.77
C LEU A 50 -7.74 -19.20 2.86
N ILE A 51 -8.03 -19.22 1.56
CA ILE A 51 -7.49 -18.25 0.59
C ILE A 51 -7.96 -16.83 0.91
N TYR A 52 -9.24 -16.65 1.22
CA TYR A 52 -9.80 -15.35 1.60
C TYR A 52 -9.09 -14.73 2.82
N ARG A 53 -8.70 -15.55 3.80
CA ARG A 53 -7.99 -15.07 4.99
C ARG A 53 -6.51 -14.82 4.76
N LEU A 54 -5.84 -15.62 3.92
CA LEU A 54 -4.41 -15.48 3.65
C LEU A 54 -4.11 -14.32 2.69
N ASN A 55 -4.95 -14.09 1.68
CA ASN A 55 -4.68 -13.13 0.61
C ASN A 55 -4.42 -11.70 1.11
N PRO A 56 -5.27 -11.10 1.97
CA PRO A 56 -5.02 -9.75 2.49
C PRO A 56 -3.72 -9.67 3.30
N VAL A 57 -3.38 -10.72 4.05
CA VAL A 57 -2.17 -10.78 4.89
C VAL A 57 -0.91 -10.87 4.04
N ILE A 58 -0.91 -11.70 3.00
CA ILE A 58 0.22 -11.83 2.07
C ILE A 58 0.40 -10.53 1.29
N ARG A 59 -0.68 -10.01 0.68
CA ARG A 59 -0.64 -8.77 -0.11
C ARG A 59 -0.17 -7.58 0.72
N GLY A 60 -0.72 -7.40 1.92
CA GLY A 60 -0.32 -6.29 2.81
C GLY A 60 1.16 -6.35 3.15
N TRP A 61 1.68 -7.52 3.51
CA TRP A 61 3.09 -7.69 3.86
C TRP A 61 4.01 -7.46 2.66
N CYS A 62 3.65 -7.98 1.49
CA CYS A 62 4.43 -7.80 0.27
C CYS A 62 4.43 -6.35 -0.22
N ASN A 63 3.27 -5.67 -0.16
CA ASN A 63 3.17 -4.25 -0.51
C ASN A 63 4.06 -3.39 0.39
N TYR A 64 4.05 -3.65 1.70
CA TYR A 64 4.90 -2.94 2.66
C TYR A 64 6.40 -3.09 2.34
N PHE A 65 6.84 -4.29 1.98
CA PHE A 65 8.25 -4.57 1.66
C PHE A 65 8.59 -4.44 0.16
N SER A 66 7.68 -3.93 -0.68
CA SER A 66 7.89 -3.81 -2.13
C SER A 66 8.95 -2.78 -2.53
N THR A 67 9.34 -1.89 -1.61
CA THR A 67 10.30 -0.80 -1.88
C THR A 67 11.76 -1.16 -1.60
N VAL A 68 11.99 -2.21 -0.81
CA VAL A 68 13.33 -2.66 -0.38
C VAL A 68 13.77 -3.93 -1.13
N ALA A 69 14.98 -4.42 -0.88
CA ALA A 69 15.49 -5.61 -1.58
C ALA A 69 14.84 -6.90 -1.02
N SER A 70 13.59 -7.16 -1.42
CA SER A 70 12.75 -8.20 -0.82
C SER A 70 12.57 -9.47 -1.64
N GLN A 71 12.94 -9.49 -2.93
CA GLN A 71 12.63 -10.61 -3.83
C GLN A 71 13.12 -11.97 -3.32
N LYS A 72 14.36 -12.03 -2.80
CA LYS A 72 14.92 -13.26 -2.21
C LYS A 72 14.11 -13.73 -1.01
N THR A 73 13.65 -12.78 -0.18
CA THR A 73 12.79 -13.05 0.97
C THR A 73 11.40 -13.50 0.54
N PHE A 74 10.82 -12.89 -0.50
CA PHE A 74 9.53 -13.29 -1.06
C PHE A 74 9.58 -14.73 -1.59
N ASN A 75 10.64 -15.11 -2.33
CA ASN A 75 10.82 -16.49 -2.78
C ASN A 75 10.89 -17.47 -1.60
N LYS A 76 11.69 -17.14 -0.58
CA LYS A 76 11.78 -17.96 0.64
C LYS A 76 10.42 -18.12 1.33
N LEU A 77 9.67 -17.03 1.46
CA LEU A 77 8.33 -17.05 2.06
C LEU A 77 7.35 -17.88 1.26
N SER A 78 7.38 -17.80 -0.07
CA SER A 78 6.56 -18.62 -0.96
C SER A 78 6.78 -20.12 -0.70
N HIS A 79 8.04 -20.56 -0.63
CA HIS A 79 8.38 -21.95 -0.32
C HIS A 79 7.89 -22.39 1.07
N ILE A 80 8.06 -21.54 2.10
CA ILE A 80 7.59 -21.84 3.46
C ILE A 80 6.06 -21.96 3.48
N THR A 81 5.35 -21.01 2.88
CA THR A 81 3.89 -21.00 2.79
C THR A 81 3.38 -22.21 2.00
N PHE A 82 4.03 -22.57 0.90
CA PHE A 82 3.73 -23.79 0.15
C PHE A 82 3.83 -25.04 1.04
N ASN A 83 4.92 -25.19 1.80
CA ASN A 83 5.10 -26.34 2.70
C ASN A 83 4.03 -26.41 3.79
N GLN A 84 3.65 -25.25 4.37
CA GLN A 84 2.58 -25.17 5.36
C GLN A 84 1.22 -25.58 4.77
N LEU A 85 0.91 -25.12 3.55
CA LEU A 85 -0.30 -25.50 2.82
C LEU A 85 -0.29 -26.96 2.39
N TRP A 86 0.87 -27.49 2.01
CA TRP A 86 1.05 -28.91 1.71
C TRP A 86 0.72 -29.79 2.91
N ALA A 87 1.21 -29.41 4.11
CA ALA A 87 0.86 -30.10 5.34
C ALA A 87 -0.65 -30.01 5.66
N TRP A 88 -1.25 -28.84 5.47
CA TRP A 88 -2.70 -28.65 5.61
C TRP A 88 -3.49 -29.56 4.66
N ALA A 89 -3.11 -29.61 3.39
CA ALA A 89 -3.78 -30.43 2.38
C ALA A 89 -3.63 -31.92 2.65
N LYS A 90 -2.42 -32.36 3.03
CA LYS A 90 -2.17 -33.76 3.42
C LYS A 90 -3.06 -34.19 4.58
N ARG A 91 -3.23 -33.35 5.60
CA ARG A 91 -4.09 -33.65 6.76
C ARG A 91 -5.55 -33.92 6.34
N ARG A 92 -6.03 -33.22 5.32
CA ARG A 92 -7.42 -33.34 4.82
C ARG A 92 -7.63 -34.51 3.86
N CYS A 93 -6.56 -35.15 3.41
CA CYS A 93 -6.62 -36.18 2.39
C CYS A 93 -6.23 -37.52 2.99
N LYS A 94 -7.07 -38.55 2.78
CA LYS A 94 -6.75 -39.93 3.20
C LYS A 94 -5.45 -40.46 2.58
N LYS A 95 -5.15 -40.08 1.33
CA LYS A 95 -3.92 -40.44 0.60
C LYS A 95 -3.13 -39.19 0.24
N ARG A 96 -1.79 -39.26 0.31
CA ARG A 96 -0.88 -38.14 0.01
C ARG A 96 -1.02 -37.64 -1.43
N SER A 97 -1.28 -38.52 -2.40
CA SER A 97 -1.51 -38.18 -3.80
C SER A 97 -2.69 -37.22 -3.98
N ASN A 98 -3.76 -37.41 -3.20
CA ASN A 98 -4.98 -36.60 -3.28
C ASN A 98 -4.78 -35.16 -2.79
N ALA A 99 -3.69 -34.85 -2.08
CA ALA A 99 -3.37 -33.47 -1.72
C ALA A 99 -3.18 -32.59 -2.97
N ARG A 100 -2.69 -33.16 -4.08
CA ARG A 100 -2.47 -32.43 -5.34
C ARG A 100 -3.73 -31.74 -5.87
N LYS A 101 -4.94 -32.20 -5.53
CA LYS A 101 -6.21 -31.61 -5.99
C LYS A 101 -6.44 -30.15 -5.59
N TYR A 102 -5.75 -29.67 -4.56
CA TYR A 102 -5.81 -28.27 -4.12
C TYR A 102 -4.88 -27.36 -4.92
N TRP A 103 -4.02 -27.94 -5.76
CA TRP A 103 -3.13 -27.25 -6.67
C TRP A 103 -3.62 -27.41 -8.10
N ARG A 104 -3.64 -26.31 -8.85
CA ARG A 104 -4.15 -26.25 -10.23
C ARG A 104 -3.15 -25.55 -11.13
N GLU A 105 -3.36 -25.70 -12.42
CA GLU A 105 -2.71 -24.88 -13.43
C GLU A 105 -3.61 -23.68 -13.72
N ILE A 106 -3.09 -22.47 -13.51
CA ILE A 106 -3.80 -21.21 -13.78
C ILE A 106 -2.81 -20.27 -14.46
N ASP A 107 -3.22 -19.63 -15.56
CA ASP A 107 -2.40 -18.67 -16.31
C ASP A 107 -1.03 -19.26 -16.74
N GLY A 108 -1.01 -20.53 -17.18
CA GLY A 108 0.21 -21.26 -17.57
C GLY A 108 1.13 -21.63 -16.40
N LYS A 109 0.72 -21.34 -15.16
CA LYS A 109 1.48 -21.67 -13.96
C LYS A 109 0.94 -22.90 -13.28
N LYS A 110 1.75 -23.96 -13.28
CA LYS A 110 1.51 -25.19 -12.51
C LYS A 110 1.66 -24.94 -11.01
N TRP A 111 0.98 -25.74 -10.20
CA TRP A 111 1.06 -25.68 -8.74
C TRP A 111 0.58 -24.35 -8.11
N ALA A 112 -0.47 -23.76 -8.66
CA ALA A 112 -1.19 -22.67 -8.00
C ALA A 112 -2.18 -23.22 -6.96
N PHE A 113 -2.07 -22.79 -5.70
CA PHE A 113 -3.06 -23.16 -4.68
C PHE A 113 -4.37 -22.41 -4.94
N ALA A 114 -5.36 -23.10 -5.50
CA ALA A 114 -6.58 -22.48 -6.01
C ALA A 114 -7.80 -23.40 -5.99
N THR A 115 -8.98 -22.80 -5.86
CA THR A 115 -10.27 -23.50 -5.95
C THR A 115 -10.63 -23.81 -7.42
N PRO A 116 -11.57 -24.75 -7.67
CA PRO A 116 -12.11 -24.96 -9.02
C PRO A 116 -12.65 -23.68 -9.66
N ASP A 117 -13.23 -22.79 -8.85
CA ASP A 117 -13.87 -21.53 -9.28
C ASP A 117 -12.86 -20.43 -9.64
N GLY A 118 -11.56 -20.74 -9.66
CA GLY A 118 -10.50 -19.81 -10.04
C GLY A 118 -9.98 -18.90 -8.91
N LEU A 119 -10.51 -19.01 -7.69
CA LEU A 119 -9.97 -18.27 -6.54
C LEU A 119 -8.58 -18.80 -6.19
N LYS A 120 -7.54 -18.00 -6.44
CA LYS A 120 -6.14 -18.35 -6.19
C LYS A 120 -5.52 -17.61 -5.02
N LEU A 121 -4.57 -18.27 -4.36
CA LEU A 121 -3.72 -17.66 -3.35
C LEU A 121 -2.79 -16.62 -3.97
N ALA A 122 -2.65 -15.48 -3.31
CA ALA A 122 -1.62 -14.50 -3.63
C ALA A 122 -0.24 -15.06 -3.28
N GLU A 123 0.71 -14.91 -4.19
CA GLU A 123 2.08 -15.37 -3.96
C GLU A 123 3.02 -14.19 -3.70
N HIS A 124 3.88 -14.34 -2.70
CA HIS A 124 4.85 -13.29 -2.36
C HIS A 124 5.72 -12.86 -3.56
N PRO A 125 6.27 -13.77 -4.38
CA PRO A 125 7.17 -13.42 -5.48
C PRO A 125 6.52 -12.67 -6.64
N GLN A 126 5.19 -12.73 -6.76
CA GLN A 126 4.44 -12.03 -7.80
C GLN A 126 4.36 -10.52 -7.53
N THR A 127 4.70 -10.08 -6.32
CA THR A 127 4.72 -8.65 -5.99
C THR A 127 5.96 -7.99 -6.61
N THR A 128 5.75 -7.08 -7.55
CA THR A 128 6.82 -6.31 -8.18
C THR A 128 7.54 -5.42 -7.18
N ILE A 129 8.87 -5.48 -7.19
CA ILE A 129 9.71 -4.57 -6.40
C ILE A 129 9.73 -3.20 -7.09
N THR A 130 9.20 -2.18 -6.41
CA THR A 130 9.14 -0.80 -6.92
C THR A 130 10.11 0.07 -6.13
N ARG A 131 11.24 0.43 -6.75
CA ARG A 131 12.29 1.21 -6.08
C ARG A 131 11.90 2.67 -5.96
N HIS A 132 12.30 3.30 -4.86
CA HIS A 132 12.22 4.75 -4.73
C HIS A 132 13.11 5.42 -5.80
N ILE A 133 12.51 6.34 -6.55
CA ILE A 133 13.24 7.19 -7.49
C ILE A 133 13.96 8.25 -6.66
N LYS A 134 15.26 8.45 -6.85
CA LYS A 134 16.00 9.52 -6.14
C LYS A 134 15.52 10.91 -6.59
N VAL A 135 15.67 11.92 -5.73
CA VAL A 135 15.49 13.32 -6.15
C VAL A 135 16.60 13.64 -7.16
N ARG A 136 16.28 14.36 -8.26
CA ARG A 136 17.30 14.83 -9.22
C ARG A 136 18.27 15.78 -8.49
N GLY A 137 19.57 15.62 -8.72
CA GLY A 137 20.63 16.13 -7.84
C GLY A 137 20.43 17.54 -7.25
N ASN A 138 20.32 18.56 -8.10
CA ASN A 138 20.19 19.96 -7.68
C ASN A 138 18.75 20.41 -7.41
N LYS A 139 17.77 19.49 -7.37
CA LYS A 139 16.37 19.84 -7.12
C LYS A 139 16.13 20.04 -5.62
N SER A 140 15.51 21.16 -5.29
CA SER A 140 15.07 21.52 -3.94
C SER A 140 13.56 21.72 -3.94
N PRO A 141 12.80 21.33 -2.90
CA PRO A 141 11.37 21.65 -2.79
C PRO A 141 11.04 23.14 -2.96
N TYR A 142 12.04 24.01 -2.79
CA TYR A 142 11.93 25.47 -2.89
C TYR A 142 12.59 26.06 -4.14
N ASP A 143 12.96 25.24 -5.13
CA ASP A 143 13.60 25.68 -6.38
C ASP A 143 12.63 26.28 -7.42
N GLY A 144 11.34 26.37 -7.09
CA GLY A 144 10.30 26.86 -7.99
C GLY A 144 9.88 25.88 -9.08
N ASP A 145 10.44 24.67 -9.15
CA ASP A 145 10.06 23.65 -10.13
C ASP A 145 8.83 22.85 -9.67
N TRP A 146 7.70 23.55 -9.59
CA TRP A 146 6.42 22.99 -9.18
C TRP A 146 5.95 21.84 -10.07
N VAL A 147 6.36 21.85 -11.34
CA VAL A 147 6.04 20.78 -12.30
C VAL A 147 6.76 19.50 -11.89
N TYR A 148 8.06 19.54 -11.62
CA TYR A 148 8.80 18.38 -11.15
C TYR A 148 8.22 17.82 -9.84
N TRP A 149 7.95 18.66 -8.85
CA TRP A 149 7.47 18.23 -7.54
C TRP A 149 6.06 17.64 -7.58
N SER A 150 5.15 18.24 -8.35
CA SER A 150 3.80 17.70 -8.53
C SER A 150 3.79 16.38 -9.32
N GLN A 151 4.63 16.25 -10.36
CA GLN A 151 4.79 15.00 -11.10
C GLN A 151 5.38 13.89 -10.22
N ARG A 152 6.33 14.24 -9.35
CA ARG A 152 6.96 13.32 -8.41
C ARG A 152 5.97 12.83 -7.36
N LEU A 153 5.15 13.71 -6.80
CA LEU A 153 4.06 13.34 -5.88
C LEU A 153 3.07 12.38 -6.55
N ARG A 154 2.66 12.66 -7.79
CA ARG A 154 1.77 11.79 -8.57
C ARG A 154 2.33 10.38 -8.77
N ASN A 155 3.63 10.29 -9.08
CA ASN A 155 4.30 9.03 -9.43
C ASN A 155 4.88 8.30 -8.20
N TYR A 156 4.71 8.85 -6.99
CA TYR A 156 5.24 8.23 -5.78
C TYR A 156 4.54 6.89 -5.51
N PRO A 157 5.27 5.79 -5.20
CA PRO A 157 4.67 4.46 -5.10
C PRO A 157 3.56 4.30 -4.06
N GLN A 158 3.56 5.11 -2.99
CA GLN A 158 2.53 5.04 -1.95
C GLN A 158 1.37 6.02 -2.21
N THR A 159 1.41 6.82 -3.29
CA THR A 159 0.31 7.69 -3.67
C THR A 159 -0.87 6.82 -4.13
N PRO A 160 -2.05 6.93 -3.52
CA PRO A 160 -3.23 6.17 -3.93
C PRO A 160 -3.53 6.39 -5.42
N LYS A 161 -3.97 5.34 -6.11
CA LYS A 161 -4.26 5.40 -7.56
C LYS A 161 -5.25 6.51 -7.92
N THR A 162 -6.28 6.69 -7.09
CA THR A 162 -7.26 7.77 -7.24
C THR A 162 -6.60 9.14 -7.18
N LEU A 163 -5.76 9.38 -6.16
CA LEU A 163 -5.03 10.63 -6.01
C LEU A 163 -4.08 10.88 -7.19
N SER A 164 -3.34 9.87 -7.64
CA SER A 164 -2.44 9.97 -8.80
C SER A 164 -3.20 10.39 -10.08
N GLN A 165 -4.41 9.87 -10.29
CA GLN A 165 -5.26 10.25 -11.41
C GLN A 165 -5.79 11.69 -11.29
N LEU A 166 -6.19 12.12 -10.10
CA LEU A 166 -6.64 13.49 -9.85
C LEU A 166 -5.51 14.51 -10.06
N LEU A 167 -4.32 14.23 -9.52
CA LEU A 167 -3.12 15.05 -9.74
C LEU A 167 -2.77 15.17 -11.23
N LYS A 168 -2.98 14.11 -12.02
CA LYS A 168 -2.82 14.16 -13.49
C LYS A 168 -3.87 15.07 -14.13
N LYS A 169 -5.15 14.90 -13.79
CA LYS A 169 -6.27 15.69 -14.33
C LYS A 169 -6.11 17.18 -14.02
N GLN A 170 -5.74 17.51 -12.79
CA GLN A 170 -5.59 18.87 -12.29
C GLN A 170 -4.22 19.49 -12.59
N LYS A 171 -3.35 18.81 -13.37
CA LYS A 171 -1.99 19.27 -13.67
C LYS A 171 -1.18 19.64 -12.41
N GLY A 172 -1.40 18.90 -11.32
CA GLY A 172 -0.71 19.12 -10.06
C GLY A 172 -1.15 20.34 -9.26
N LYS A 173 -2.29 20.97 -9.59
CA LYS A 173 -2.83 22.13 -8.90
C LYS A 173 -4.01 21.78 -8.00
N CYS A 174 -4.12 22.44 -6.86
CA CYS A 174 -5.28 22.40 -5.99
C CYS A 174 -6.48 23.04 -6.71
N SER A 175 -7.66 22.39 -6.69
CA SER A 175 -8.85 22.96 -7.32
C SER A 175 -9.46 24.14 -6.58
N HIS A 176 -9.08 24.34 -5.31
CA HIS A 176 -9.54 25.46 -4.49
C HIS A 176 -8.64 26.69 -4.63
N CYS A 177 -7.37 26.59 -4.18
CA CYS A 177 -6.46 27.75 -4.20
C CYS A 177 -5.66 27.93 -5.50
N GLY A 178 -5.75 26.99 -6.46
CA GLY A 178 -5.00 27.06 -7.73
C GLY A 178 -3.48 26.84 -7.63
N LEU A 179 -2.93 26.78 -6.41
CA LEU A 179 -1.50 26.54 -6.16
C LEU A 179 -1.11 25.09 -6.44
N TYR A 180 0.17 24.87 -6.75
CA TYR A 180 0.72 23.54 -6.98
C TYR A 180 0.89 22.74 -5.68
N PHE A 181 0.72 21.43 -5.78
CA PHE A 181 1.11 20.51 -4.73
C PHE A 181 2.63 20.32 -4.70
N THR A 182 3.22 20.47 -3.52
CA THR A 182 4.64 20.25 -3.24
C THR A 182 4.86 18.88 -2.60
N SER A 183 6.12 18.52 -2.34
CA SER A 183 6.44 17.28 -1.59
C SER A 183 5.88 17.26 -0.17
N ASN A 184 5.66 18.44 0.43
CA ASN A 184 5.22 18.59 1.81
C ASN A 184 3.71 18.89 1.89
N SER A 185 3.04 19.03 0.75
CA SER A 185 1.60 19.26 0.72
C SER A 185 0.88 18.04 1.29
N LEU A 186 0.10 18.27 2.35
CA LEU A 186 -0.93 17.33 2.78
C LEU A 186 -2.11 17.46 1.80
N VAL A 187 -2.38 16.38 1.06
CA VAL A 187 -3.39 16.37 0.00
C VAL A 187 -4.56 15.49 0.42
N GLU A 188 -5.76 16.05 0.32
CA GLU A 188 -7.01 15.36 0.60
C GLU A 188 -7.84 15.23 -0.68
N ILE A 189 -8.60 14.13 -0.75
CA ILE A 189 -9.57 13.91 -1.82
C ILE A 189 -10.91 14.42 -1.33
N HIS A 190 -11.49 15.35 -2.07
CA HIS A 190 -12.73 16.03 -1.77
C HIS A 190 -13.82 15.66 -2.78
N HIS A 191 -15.06 15.55 -2.30
CA HIS A 191 -16.26 15.31 -3.10
C HIS A 191 -16.93 16.64 -3.42
N LEU A 192 -17.11 16.96 -4.70
CA LEU A 192 -17.67 18.25 -5.14
C LEU A 192 -19.13 18.44 -4.73
N ASP A 193 -19.89 17.35 -4.63
CA ASP A 193 -21.31 17.34 -4.24
C ASP A 193 -21.54 17.18 -2.73
N ALA A 194 -20.48 17.25 -1.91
CA ALA A 194 -20.49 16.95 -0.47
C ALA A 194 -20.94 15.52 -0.09
N ASN A 195 -21.31 14.67 -1.05
CA ASN A 195 -21.76 13.32 -0.82
C ASN A 195 -20.58 12.36 -0.82
N ARG A 196 -20.11 11.99 0.38
CA ARG A 196 -19.00 11.06 0.60
C ARG A 196 -19.20 9.67 -0.02
N GLN A 197 -20.44 9.30 -0.35
CA GLN A 197 -20.75 8.02 -0.99
C GLN A 197 -20.56 8.07 -2.52
N ASN A 198 -20.62 9.25 -3.14
CA ASN A 198 -20.48 9.42 -4.58
C ASN A 198 -19.02 9.44 -5.03
N ASN A 199 -18.40 8.26 -5.10
CA ASN A 199 -17.00 8.10 -5.51
C ASN A 199 -16.79 8.13 -7.04
N LYS A 200 -17.71 8.71 -7.82
CA LYS A 200 -17.52 8.93 -9.25
C LYS A 200 -16.33 9.86 -9.48
N ARG A 201 -15.43 9.52 -10.41
CA ARG A 201 -14.23 10.33 -10.68
C ARG A 201 -14.51 11.77 -11.12
N THR A 202 -15.68 12.02 -11.70
CA THR A 202 -16.13 13.37 -12.07
C THR A 202 -16.45 14.21 -10.84
N ASN A 203 -16.83 13.58 -9.72
CA ASN A 203 -17.19 14.19 -8.45
C ASN A 203 -16.00 14.34 -7.48
N LEU A 204 -14.83 13.76 -7.80
CA LEU A 204 -13.67 13.83 -6.93
C LEU A 204 -12.69 14.90 -7.41
N THR A 205 -12.10 15.63 -6.46
CA THR A 205 -11.00 16.56 -6.69
C THR A 205 -9.94 16.43 -5.60
N ALA A 206 -8.68 16.72 -5.92
CA ALA A 206 -7.59 16.80 -4.96
C ALA A 206 -7.41 18.26 -4.51
N ILE A 207 -7.37 18.50 -3.21
CA ILE A 207 -7.12 19.81 -2.62
C ILE A 207 -6.12 19.72 -1.47
N HIS A 208 -5.54 20.85 -1.10
CA HIS A 208 -4.72 20.90 0.11
C HIS A 208 -5.60 20.68 1.34
N ARG A 209 -5.04 20.07 2.40
CA ARG A 209 -5.73 19.87 3.67
C ARG A 209 -6.35 21.16 4.23
N HIS A 210 -5.59 22.25 4.28
CA HIS A 210 -6.12 23.54 4.72
C HIS A 210 -7.25 24.08 3.82
N CYS A 211 -7.20 23.84 2.50
CA CYS A 211 -8.30 24.20 1.60
C CYS A 211 -9.53 23.34 1.86
N HIS A 212 -9.34 22.07 2.22
CA HIS A 212 -10.42 21.17 2.59
C HIS A 212 -11.11 21.66 3.86
N ASP A 213 -10.34 22.03 4.88
CA ASP A 213 -10.86 22.59 6.14
C ASP A 213 -11.68 23.88 5.89
N ILE A 214 -11.19 24.78 5.02
CA ILE A 214 -11.91 26.00 4.61
C ILE A 214 -13.23 25.66 3.92
N LEU A 215 -13.24 24.71 2.98
CA LEU A 215 -14.46 24.33 2.26
C LEU A 215 -15.53 23.74 3.19
N HIS A 216 -15.14 22.88 4.13
CA HIS A 216 -16.09 22.35 5.13
C HIS A 216 -16.62 23.44 6.05
N ALA A 217 -15.78 24.39 6.46
CA ALA A 217 -16.22 25.54 7.24
C ALA A 217 -17.21 26.44 6.48
N MET A 218 -17.07 26.57 5.15
CA MET A 218 -17.99 27.34 4.30
C MET A 218 -19.33 26.63 4.06
N TRP A 219 -19.35 25.31 4.05
CA TRP A 219 -20.58 24.52 3.87
C TRP A 219 -21.40 24.38 5.15
N GLU A 220 -20.73 24.43 6.29
CA GLU A 220 -21.39 24.63 7.58
C GLU A 220 -21.77 26.12 7.74
N SER A 221 -22.72 26.61 6.94
CA SER A 221 -23.47 27.80 7.34
C SER A 221 -24.28 27.45 8.57
N LYS A 222 -23.65 27.54 9.75
CA LYS A 222 -24.37 27.60 11.01
C LYS A 222 -25.25 28.85 10.94
N GLU A 223 -26.54 28.65 10.68
CA GLU A 223 -27.55 29.44 11.37
C GLU A 223 -27.25 29.28 12.86
N TRP A 224 -26.48 30.22 13.40
CA TRP A 224 -26.48 30.44 14.83
C TRP A 224 -27.83 31.07 15.12
N ASP A 225 -28.83 30.22 15.36
CA ASP A 225 -29.98 30.64 16.15
C ASP A 225 -29.40 31.11 17.48
N MET A 226 -29.29 32.43 17.64
CA MET A 226 -29.11 33.04 18.94
C MET A 226 -30.31 32.58 19.77
N ARG A 227 -30.11 31.55 20.59
CA ARG A 227 -31.04 31.26 21.66
C ARG A 227 -31.06 32.50 22.54
N SER A 228 -32.13 33.29 22.39
CA SER A 228 -32.48 34.40 23.27
C SER A 228 -32.99 33.85 24.61
N ASP A 229 -32.19 33.02 25.26
CA ASP A 229 -32.47 32.61 26.63
C ASP A 229 -31.70 33.54 27.56
N ASP A 230 -32.38 34.62 27.96
CA ASP A 230 -31.96 35.60 28.97
C ASP A 230 -31.88 34.99 30.39
N SER A 231 -31.80 33.67 30.55
CA SER A 231 -31.66 33.02 31.85
C SER A 231 -30.22 33.05 32.38
N TYR A 232 -29.61 34.23 32.52
CA TYR A 232 -28.45 34.38 33.40
C TYR A 232 -28.96 34.65 34.83
N GLN A 233 -29.05 33.61 35.65
CA GLN A 233 -29.19 33.78 37.10
C GLN A 233 -27.79 33.77 37.72
N PRO A 234 -27.38 34.85 38.42
CA PRO A 234 -26.10 34.87 39.11
C PRO A 234 -26.10 33.85 40.25
N ILE A 235 -25.04 33.06 40.32
CA ILE A 235 -24.82 32.05 41.36
C ILE A 235 -24.51 32.81 42.67
N PRO A 236 -25.16 32.46 43.80
CA PRO A 236 -24.91 33.10 45.10
C PRO A 236 -23.52 32.83 45.66
#